data_AF-A0A6J6V9H3-F1
#
_entry.id   AF-A0A6J6V9H3-F1
#
_cell.length_a   1.000
_cell.length_b   1.000
_cell.length_c   1.000
_cell.angle_alpha   90.00
_cell.angle_beta   90.00
_cell.angle_gamma   90.00
#
_symmetry.space_group_name_H-M   'P 1'
#
loop_
_entity.id
_entity.type
_entity.pdbx_description
1 polymer ?
#
loop_
_entity_poly.entity_id
_entity_poly.type
_entity_poly.pdbx_seq_one_letter_code
_entity_poly.pdbx_strand_id
1 'polypeptide(L)'
;MDWFDELIISEGPPYWSLGVRHVDNEEWLVNPSDLEIRLAEKRRLWKVSPSAVYAKHESATPSAAVEHLELWISTHFPSRRLSERFEPSLEWMAQNTAEDLILLERQSDGWVVTEGSLSFGFSWSIEEKIGLPMDSVHQPVAHYQNEIAEKVNQLFDRMPEGRTIARRNLGLTDSPELHLAPDRVRNTGVINDPGQEIYLRSERQTLRKIGAHMLFTIHSEVAPLALTATYPALRKGLTLWIRSWDEKMLAYKNSADRTRLPALEWLAAQE
;
A
#
# COMPACT_ATOMS: atom_id res chain seq x y z
N MET A 1 -1.44 13.76 -13.47
CA MET A 1 -1.95 12.42 -13.79
C MET A 1 -2.83 12.02 -12.64
N ASP A 2 -4.04 11.53 -12.89
CA ASP A 2 -4.85 10.97 -11.82
C ASP A 2 -4.32 9.57 -11.52
N TRP A 3 -4.36 9.11 -10.27
CA TRP A 3 -3.83 7.79 -9.93
C TRP A 3 -4.62 6.65 -10.58
N PHE A 4 -5.83 6.93 -11.04
CA PHE A 4 -6.62 6.04 -11.89
C PHE A 4 -5.91 5.65 -13.20
N ASP A 5 -5.10 6.55 -13.79
CA ASP A 5 -4.36 6.28 -15.03
C ASP A 5 -3.26 5.22 -14.84
N GLU A 6 -2.82 5.00 -13.60
CA GLU A 6 -1.83 4.00 -13.22
C GLU A 6 -2.44 2.62 -12.85
N LEU A 7 -3.77 2.49 -12.83
CA LEU A 7 -4.43 1.24 -12.46
C LEU A 7 -4.40 0.22 -13.59
N ILE A 8 -3.76 -0.92 -13.34
CA ILE A 8 -3.82 -2.10 -14.20
C ILE A 8 -4.87 -3.05 -13.59
N ILE A 9 -6.07 -3.10 -14.19
CA ILE A 9 -7.16 -3.96 -13.74
C ILE A 9 -7.33 -5.12 -14.72
N SER A 10 -7.18 -6.34 -14.20
CA SER A 10 -7.44 -7.59 -14.93
C SER A 10 -8.75 -8.24 -14.47
N GLU A 11 -9.58 -8.62 -15.43
CA GLU A 11 -10.64 -9.60 -15.23
C GLU A 11 -9.98 -10.96 -14.95
N GLY A 12 -9.94 -11.37 -13.68
CA GLY A 12 -9.34 -12.65 -13.28
C GLY A 12 -10.23 -13.86 -13.60
N PRO A 13 -9.70 -15.10 -13.47
CA PRO A 13 -8.33 -15.44 -13.12
C PRO A 13 -7.34 -15.32 -14.31
N PRO A 14 -6.03 -15.13 -14.07
CA PRO A 14 -5.40 -14.97 -12.76
C PRO A 14 -5.81 -13.65 -12.09
N TYR A 15 -6.01 -13.67 -10.78
CA TYR A 15 -6.39 -12.48 -10.01
C TYR A 15 -5.20 -11.56 -9.73
N TRP A 16 -3.98 -12.11 -9.74
CA TRP A 16 -2.77 -11.38 -9.43
C TRP A 16 -1.79 -11.34 -10.60
N SER A 17 -1.33 -10.13 -10.89
CA SER A 17 -0.14 -9.88 -11.68
C SER A 17 0.83 -8.99 -10.90
N LEU A 18 2.12 -9.04 -11.25
CA LEU A 18 3.11 -8.17 -10.60
C LEU A 18 2.75 -6.69 -10.82
N GLY A 19 2.27 -6.33 -12.01
CA GLY A 19 1.85 -4.97 -12.33
C GLY A 19 2.97 -3.93 -12.18
N VAL A 20 4.24 -4.36 -12.23
CA VAL A 20 5.39 -3.50 -11.96
C VAL A 20 5.79 -2.69 -13.18
N ARG A 21 5.93 -1.37 -13.00
CA ARG A 21 6.52 -0.43 -13.95
C ARG A 21 7.86 0.09 -13.43
N HIS A 22 8.74 0.50 -14.33
CA HIS A 22 9.85 1.37 -13.95
C HIS A 22 9.29 2.70 -13.42
N VAL A 23 9.97 3.29 -12.45
CA VAL A 23 9.72 4.65 -11.99
C VAL A 23 11.05 5.37 -12.08
N ASP A 24 11.06 6.49 -12.80
CA ASP A 24 12.25 7.31 -12.89
C ASP A 24 12.59 7.86 -11.51
N ASN A 25 13.87 7.96 -11.20
CA ASN A 25 14.29 8.20 -9.83
C ASN A 25 13.80 9.53 -9.26
N GLU A 26 13.44 10.51 -10.10
CA GLU A 26 12.86 11.79 -9.73
C GLU A 26 11.36 11.70 -9.34
N GLU A 27 10.68 10.61 -9.70
CA GLU A 27 9.26 10.35 -9.43
C GLU A 27 9.04 9.34 -8.28
N TRP A 28 10.05 9.06 -7.45
CA TRP A 28 9.97 7.97 -6.47
C TRP A 28 8.84 8.15 -5.44
N LEU A 29 8.77 9.29 -4.74
CA LEU A 29 7.73 9.57 -3.74
C LEU A 29 6.70 10.58 -4.24
N VAL A 30 5.52 10.59 -3.62
CA VAL A 30 4.44 11.54 -3.90
C VAL A 30 4.54 12.73 -2.94
N ASN A 31 4.30 13.94 -3.45
CA ASN A 31 4.13 15.14 -2.63
C ASN A 31 2.66 15.59 -2.69
N PRO A 32 1.76 14.97 -1.91
CA PRO A 32 0.33 15.19 -2.06
C PRO A 32 -0.09 16.55 -1.48
N SER A 33 -1.20 17.10 -1.95
CA SER A 33 -1.73 18.39 -1.48
C SER A 33 -2.21 18.37 -0.02
N ASP A 34 -2.50 17.19 0.53
CA ASP A 34 -2.93 16.94 1.91
C ASP A 34 -1.77 16.52 2.83
N LEU A 35 -0.50 16.70 2.42
CA LEU A 35 0.69 16.24 3.14
C LEU A 35 0.66 16.54 4.65
N GLU A 36 0.41 17.79 5.06
CA GLU A 36 0.42 18.15 6.48
C GLU A 36 -0.70 17.48 7.28
N ILE A 37 -1.84 17.19 6.66
CA ILE A 37 -2.94 16.42 7.28
C ILE A 37 -2.47 14.98 7.51
N ARG A 38 -1.82 14.36 6.51
CA ARG A 38 -1.23 13.04 6.63
C ARG A 38 -0.17 12.99 7.73
N LEU A 39 0.80 13.90 7.71
CA LEU A 39 1.88 13.93 8.70
C LEU A 39 1.34 14.17 10.12
N ALA A 40 0.35 15.05 10.28
CA ALA A 40 -0.33 15.24 11.57
C ALA A 40 -1.01 13.95 12.07
N GLU A 41 -1.69 13.22 11.19
CA GLU A 41 -2.35 11.96 11.54
C GLU A 41 -1.36 10.84 11.87
N LYS A 42 -0.27 10.69 11.10
CA LYS A 42 0.81 9.74 11.44
C LYS A 42 1.39 10.07 12.82
N ARG A 43 1.74 11.33 13.08
CA ARG A 43 2.22 11.79 14.40
C ARG A 43 1.18 11.64 15.52
N ARG A 44 -0.11 11.58 15.22
CA ARG A 44 -1.18 11.27 16.19
C ARG A 44 -1.21 9.76 16.49
N LEU A 45 -1.21 8.92 15.46
CA LEU A 45 -1.22 7.46 15.59
C LEU A 45 0.01 6.96 16.36
N TRP A 46 1.21 7.46 16.03
CA TRP A 46 2.45 7.18 16.77
C TRP A 46 2.39 7.54 18.26
N LYS A 47 1.59 8.54 18.66
CA LYS A 47 1.40 8.91 20.07
C LYS A 47 0.34 8.07 20.79
N VAL A 48 -0.69 7.62 20.06
CA VAL A 48 -1.87 6.96 20.65
C VAL A 48 -1.72 5.43 20.66
N SER A 49 -1.09 4.86 19.63
CA SER A 49 -0.89 3.42 19.49
C SER A 49 0.40 3.11 18.70
N PRO A 50 1.59 3.36 19.28
CA PRO A 50 2.87 3.20 18.59
C PRO A 50 3.10 1.78 18.05
N SER A 51 2.79 0.74 18.82
CA SER A 51 2.96 -0.67 18.40
C SER A 51 2.06 -1.06 17.23
N ALA A 52 0.88 -0.45 17.09
CA ALA A 52 -0.01 -0.72 15.96
C ALA A 52 0.50 -0.12 14.64
N VAL A 53 1.38 0.88 14.69
CA VAL A 53 1.89 1.60 13.50
C VAL A 53 3.39 1.52 13.31
N TYR A 54 4.13 0.84 14.19
CA TYR A 54 5.58 0.62 14.06
C TYR A 54 6.02 -0.66 14.78
N ALA A 55 6.87 -1.43 14.09
CA ALA A 55 7.54 -2.60 14.66
C ALA A 55 8.98 -2.71 14.12
N LYS A 56 9.88 -3.22 14.96
CA LYS A 56 11.29 -3.49 14.61
C LYS A 56 11.70 -4.85 15.19
N HIS A 57 12.25 -5.72 14.34
CA HIS A 57 12.77 -7.01 14.74
C HIS A 57 14.14 -6.86 15.41
N GLU A 58 14.48 -7.76 16.33
CA GLU A 58 15.80 -7.77 16.99
C GLU A 58 16.97 -7.99 16.01
N SER A 59 16.70 -8.62 14.86
CA SER A 59 17.70 -8.86 13.80
C SER A 59 17.90 -7.66 12.86
N ALA A 60 17.19 -6.54 13.06
CA ALA A 60 17.23 -5.42 12.13
C ALA A 60 18.60 -4.71 12.16
N THR A 61 19.19 -4.52 10.98
CA THR A 61 20.52 -3.90 10.85
C THR A 61 20.42 -2.42 10.46
N PRO A 62 21.43 -1.58 10.77
CA PRO A 62 21.48 -0.20 10.29
C PRO A 62 21.34 -0.13 8.76
N SER A 63 20.44 0.72 8.27
CA SER A 63 20.06 0.73 6.86
C SER A 63 20.37 2.07 6.19
N ALA A 64 21.32 2.05 5.25
CA ALA A 64 21.59 3.16 4.35
C ALA A 64 20.37 3.57 3.51
N ALA A 65 19.33 2.72 3.40
CA ALA A 65 18.10 3.06 2.71
C ALA A 65 17.34 4.23 3.37
N VAL A 66 17.49 4.42 4.69
CA VAL A 66 16.87 5.52 5.44
C VAL A 66 17.57 6.85 5.14
N GLU A 67 18.91 6.86 5.14
CA GLU A 67 19.73 8.02 4.74
C GLU A 67 19.46 8.42 3.28
N HIS A 68 19.39 7.43 2.38
CA HIS A 68 19.03 7.66 0.98
C HIS A 68 17.62 8.23 0.80
N LEU A 69 16.66 7.84 1.64
CA LEU A 69 15.30 8.40 1.64
C LEU A 69 15.31 9.88 2.07
N GLU A 70 16.06 10.24 3.12
CA GLU A 70 16.21 11.63 3.57
C GLU A 70 16.89 12.50 2.51
N LEU A 71 18.00 12.02 1.94
CA LEU A 71 18.72 12.72 0.88
C LEU A 71 17.83 12.95 -0.34
N TRP A 72 17.05 11.94 -0.71
CA TRP A 72 16.11 12.04 -1.82
C TRP A 72 15.02 13.09 -1.56
N ILE A 73 14.39 13.07 -0.38
CA ILE A 73 13.38 14.06 0.03
C ILE A 73 13.97 15.47 0.05
N SER A 74 15.18 15.63 0.61
CA SER A 74 15.84 16.94 0.71
C SER A 74 16.24 17.51 -0.65
N THR A 75 16.47 16.64 -1.65
CA THR A 75 16.81 17.03 -3.03
C THR A 75 15.56 17.37 -3.84
N HIS A 76 14.53 16.53 -3.81
CA HIS A 76 13.34 16.66 -4.68
C HIS A 76 12.25 17.54 -4.08
N PHE A 77 12.20 17.64 -2.74
CA PHE A 77 11.29 18.52 -2.01
C PHE A 77 12.07 19.47 -1.08
N PRO A 78 12.80 20.48 -1.60
CA PRO A 78 13.67 21.34 -0.78
C PRO A 78 12.97 22.08 0.37
N SER A 79 11.66 22.35 0.23
CA SER A 79 10.82 22.93 1.30
C SER A 79 10.55 21.97 2.47
N ARG A 80 10.81 20.67 2.29
CA ARG A 80 10.65 19.59 3.27
C ARG A 80 11.99 19.13 3.85
N ARG A 81 13.08 19.91 3.72
CA ARG A 81 14.39 19.57 4.31
C ARG A 81 14.23 19.22 5.78
N LEU A 82 14.49 17.96 6.11
CA LEU A 82 14.42 17.48 7.48
C LEU A 82 15.58 18.05 8.28
N SER A 83 15.37 18.28 9.58
CA SER A 83 16.34 19.01 10.40
C SER A 83 17.59 18.16 10.66
N GLU A 84 18.77 18.76 10.46
CA GLU A 84 20.11 18.17 10.64
C GLU A 84 20.46 17.71 12.08
N ARG A 85 19.47 17.61 12.97
CA ARG A 85 19.66 17.41 14.41
C ARG A 85 19.65 15.95 14.86
N PHE A 86 19.31 15.02 13.98
CA PHE A 86 19.18 13.59 14.30
C PHE A 86 19.77 12.74 13.19
N GLU A 87 20.37 11.61 13.54
CA GLU A 87 20.70 10.56 12.58
C GLU A 87 19.39 9.99 11.99
N PRO A 88 19.30 9.75 10.66
CA PRO A 88 18.06 9.29 10.04
C PRO A 88 17.62 7.91 10.57
N SER A 89 16.45 7.86 11.19
CA SER A 89 15.79 6.61 11.63
C SER A 89 14.49 6.36 10.87
N LEU A 90 14.07 5.10 10.72
CA LEU A 90 12.81 4.80 10.03
C LEU A 90 11.62 5.44 10.76
N GLU A 91 11.66 5.49 12.10
CA GLU A 91 10.71 6.21 12.95
C GLU A 91 10.59 7.71 12.57
N TRP A 92 11.72 8.40 12.46
CA TRP A 92 11.74 9.82 12.10
C TRP A 92 11.25 10.03 10.67
N MET A 93 11.72 9.20 9.73
CA MET A 93 11.31 9.28 8.34
C MET A 93 9.83 8.98 8.14
N ALA A 94 9.27 7.99 8.86
CA ALA A 94 7.85 7.64 8.79
C ALA A 94 6.96 8.79 9.26
N GLN A 95 7.35 9.53 10.29
CA GLN A 95 6.60 10.69 10.81
C GLN A 95 6.75 11.97 9.98
N ASN A 96 7.58 11.95 8.92
CA ASN A 96 7.84 13.10 8.03
C ASN A 96 7.70 12.78 6.52
N THR A 97 7.22 11.57 6.20
CA THR A 97 6.97 11.07 4.84
C THR A 97 5.50 10.66 4.70
N ALA A 98 4.88 10.98 3.56
CA ALA A 98 3.46 10.70 3.33
C ALA A 98 3.18 9.20 3.22
N GLU A 99 4.12 8.48 2.61
CA GLU A 99 4.17 7.04 2.46
C GLU A 99 4.40 6.34 3.81
N ASP A 100 3.77 5.18 3.99
CA ASP A 100 4.24 4.19 4.95
C ASP A 100 5.52 3.52 4.43
N LEU A 101 6.38 3.09 5.35
CA LEU A 101 7.76 2.70 5.06
C LEU A 101 8.06 1.33 5.68
N ILE A 102 8.56 0.39 4.89
CA ILE A 102 8.90 -0.96 5.36
C ILE A 102 10.28 -1.32 4.82
N LEU A 103 11.18 -1.73 5.70
CA LEU A 103 12.48 -2.27 5.36
C LEU A 103 12.41 -3.80 5.35
N LEU A 104 12.95 -4.37 4.27
CA LEU A 104 13.19 -5.79 4.15
C LEU A 104 14.69 -6.04 4.06
N GLU A 105 15.17 -7.05 4.77
CA GLU A 105 16.57 -7.49 4.73
C GLU A 105 16.67 -8.89 4.10
N ARG A 106 17.74 -9.13 3.34
CA ARG A 106 18.04 -10.46 2.84
C ARG A 106 18.71 -11.31 3.91
N GLN A 107 17.97 -12.30 4.40
CA GLN A 107 18.44 -13.31 5.37
C GLN A 107 18.58 -14.69 4.69
N SER A 108 18.89 -15.74 5.47
CA SER A 108 18.99 -17.12 4.95
C SER A 108 17.70 -17.60 4.27
N ASP A 109 16.56 -17.20 4.83
CA ASP A 109 15.24 -17.73 4.49
C ASP A 109 14.53 -16.85 3.42
N GLY A 110 15.26 -15.91 2.84
CA GLY A 110 14.78 -14.97 1.81
C GLY A 110 14.73 -13.52 2.30
N TRP A 111 13.80 -12.74 1.75
CA TRP A 111 13.58 -11.36 2.17
C TRP A 111 12.60 -11.31 3.33
N VAL A 112 13.06 -10.75 4.46
CA VAL A 112 12.35 -10.73 5.75
C VAL A 112 12.03 -9.28 6.10
N VAL A 113 10.81 -9.01 6.61
CA VAL A 113 10.45 -7.69 7.13
C VAL A 113 11.19 -7.47 8.47
N THR A 114 12.14 -6.54 8.52
CA THR A 114 12.94 -6.31 9.74
C THR A 114 12.57 -5.03 10.48
N GLU A 115 12.03 -4.03 9.81
CA GLU A 115 11.58 -2.78 10.42
C GLU A 115 10.48 -2.18 9.57
N GLY A 116 9.46 -1.57 10.16
CA GLY A 116 8.41 -0.94 9.38
C GLY A 116 7.51 -0.03 10.19
N SER A 117 6.98 1.00 9.52
CA SER A 117 5.87 1.81 9.99
C SER A 117 4.71 1.76 9.00
N LEU A 118 3.53 1.43 9.51
CA LEU A 118 2.28 1.26 8.76
C LEU A 118 1.19 2.09 9.45
N SER A 119 1.18 3.40 9.19
CA SER A 119 0.17 4.31 9.74
C SER A 119 -1.14 4.27 8.95
N PHE A 120 -1.10 3.99 7.66
CA PHE A 120 -2.24 3.92 6.76
C PHE A 120 -2.41 2.50 6.20
N GLY A 121 -2.33 1.50 7.08
CA GLY A 121 -2.62 0.11 6.73
C GLY A 121 -4.07 -0.12 6.31
N PHE A 122 -4.28 -1.08 5.41
CA PHE A 122 -5.60 -1.50 4.94
C PHE A 122 -5.98 -2.87 5.51
N SER A 123 -6.32 -2.88 6.81
CA SER A 123 -6.73 -4.04 7.61
C SER A 123 -5.70 -5.18 7.68
N TRP A 124 -4.44 -4.81 7.89
CA TRP A 124 -3.36 -5.70 8.34
C TRP A 124 -2.41 -4.94 9.29
N SER A 125 -1.75 -5.65 10.21
CA SER A 125 -0.83 -5.05 11.20
C SER A 125 0.64 -5.24 10.82
N ILE A 126 1.50 -4.24 11.05
CA ILE A 126 2.95 -4.39 10.86
C ILE A 126 3.58 -5.31 11.92
N GLU A 127 3.04 -5.31 13.14
CA GLU A 127 3.46 -6.19 14.25
C GLU A 127 3.28 -7.68 13.90
N GLU A 128 2.20 -8.03 13.18
CA GLU A 128 1.95 -9.39 12.70
C GLU A 128 2.88 -9.84 11.56
N LYS A 129 3.63 -8.91 10.95
CA LYS A 129 4.49 -9.18 9.79
C LYS A 129 5.98 -9.06 10.08
N ILE A 130 6.35 -8.49 11.23
CA ILE A 130 7.75 -8.31 11.63
C ILE A 130 8.43 -9.67 11.82
N GLY A 131 9.68 -9.81 11.35
CA GLY A 131 10.42 -11.08 11.36
C GLY A 131 9.95 -12.13 10.35
N LEU A 132 8.91 -11.89 9.56
CA LEU A 132 8.39 -12.88 8.59
C LEU A 132 9.00 -12.74 7.18
N PRO A 133 9.27 -13.87 6.48
CA PRO A 133 9.64 -13.86 5.06
C PRO A 133 8.42 -13.59 4.16
N MET A 134 8.67 -13.22 2.90
CA MET A 134 7.62 -12.81 1.94
C MET A 134 6.46 -13.78 1.77
N ASP A 135 6.70 -15.08 1.67
CA ASP A 135 5.61 -16.05 1.53
C ASP A 135 4.71 -16.08 2.77
N SER A 136 5.27 -15.98 3.97
CA SER A 136 4.52 -15.90 5.24
C SER A 136 3.77 -14.59 5.39
N VAL A 137 4.36 -13.46 4.98
CA VAL A 137 3.68 -12.15 4.99
C VAL A 137 2.41 -12.18 4.15
N HIS A 138 2.50 -12.77 2.95
CA HIS A 138 1.44 -12.85 1.95
C HIS A 138 0.51 -14.07 2.10
N GLN A 139 0.72 -14.96 3.08
CA GLN A 139 -0.11 -16.15 3.29
C GLN A 139 -1.63 -15.87 3.30
N PRO A 140 -2.14 -14.74 3.86
CA PRO A 140 -3.58 -14.43 3.83
C PRO A 140 -4.12 -14.01 2.45
N VAL A 141 -3.25 -13.68 1.49
CA VAL A 141 -3.64 -13.21 0.16
C VAL A 141 -4.17 -14.39 -0.67
N ALA A 142 -5.47 -14.38 -0.96
CA ALA A 142 -6.14 -15.40 -1.75
C ALA A 142 -5.35 -15.72 -3.04
N HIS A 143 -5.16 -17.00 -3.37
CA HIS A 143 -4.45 -17.48 -4.58
C HIS A 143 -2.96 -17.10 -4.72
N TYR A 144 -2.35 -16.33 -3.80
CA TYR A 144 -0.97 -15.83 -3.92
C TYR A 144 0.05 -16.91 -4.24
N GLN A 145 0.02 -18.01 -3.48
CA GLN A 145 0.98 -19.12 -3.60
C GLN A 145 1.02 -19.73 -5.02
N ASN A 146 -0.14 -19.78 -5.69
CA ASN A 146 -0.29 -20.48 -6.96
C ASN A 146 -0.13 -19.53 -8.17
N GLU A 147 -0.44 -18.24 -8.02
CA GLU A 147 -0.43 -17.29 -9.15
C GLU A 147 0.85 -16.45 -9.25
N ILE A 148 1.45 -16.08 -8.11
CA ILE A 148 2.40 -14.95 -8.07
C ILE A 148 3.59 -15.08 -7.11
N ALA A 149 3.55 -15.94 -6.08
CA ALA A 149 4.62 -16.06 -5.08
C ALA A 149 6.03 -16.21 -5.69
N GLU A 150 6.21 -17.18 -6.61
CA GLU A 150 7.49 -17.40 -7.29
C GLU A 150 7.96 -16.15 -8.05
N LYS A 151 7.04 -15.42 -8.70
CA LYS A 151 7.34 -14.21 -9.48
C LYS A 151 7.76 -13.06 -8.57
N VAL A 152 7.20 -12.94 -7.35
CA VAL A 152 7.59 -11.97 -6.33
C VAL A 152 9.00 -12.28 -5.82
N ASN A 153 9.25 -13.53 -5.43
CA ASN A 153 10.56 -13.93 -4.91
C ASN A 153 11.67 -13.76 -5.97
N GLN A 154 11.41 -14.14 -7.24
CA GLN A 154 12.33 -13.87 -8.35
C GLN A 154 12.56 -12.37 -8.61
N LEU A 155 11.52 -11.53 -8.46
CA LEU A 155 11.62 -10.08 -8.63
C LEU A 155 12.55 -9.45 -7.58
N PHE A 156 12.35 -9.79 -6.31
CA PHE A 156 13.14 -9.25 -5.20
C PHE A 156 14.61 -9.69 -5.31
N ASP A 157 14.86 -10.96 -5.65
CA ASP A 157 16.22 -11.51 -5.80
C ASP A 157 16.99 -10.89 -6.96
N ARG A 158 16.32 -10.65 -8.10
CA ARG A 158 16.94 -10.08 -9.30
C ARG A 158 16.93 -8.55 -9.33
N MET A 159 16.40 -7.90 -8.30
CA MET A 159 16.30 -6.45 -8.27
C MET A 159 17.71 -5.80 -8.27
N PRO A 160 18.03 -4.94 -9.26
CA PRO A 160 19.26 -4.18 -9.27
C PRO A 160 19.28 -3.14 -8.14
N GLU A 161 20.46 -2.86 -7.62
CA GLU A 161 20.68 -1.76 -6.67
C GLU A 161 20.37 -0.40 -7.31
N GLY A 162 19.84 0.53 -6.52
CA GLY A 162 19.51 1.90 -6.93
C GLY A 162 18.29 2.01 -7.86
N ARG A 163 17.77 0.90 -8.39
CA ARG A 163 16.56 0.88 -9.23
C ARG A 163 15.30 1.02 -8.38
N THR A 164 14.37 1.83 -8.88
CA THR A 164 13.02 1.95 -8.33
C THR A 164 12.02 1.26 -9.28
N ILE A 165 11.08 0.52 -8.72
CA ILE A 165 9.90 0.02 -9.43
C ILE A 165 8.66 0.39 -8.63
N ALA A 166 7.52 0.56 -9.30
CA ALA A 166 6.24 0.70 -8.63
C ALA A 166 5.17 -0.18 -9.23
N ARG A 167 4.15 -0.49 -8.43
CA ARG A 167 2.89 -1.10 -8.83
C ARG A 167 1.75 -0.40 -8.09
N ARG A 168 0.51 -0.72 -8.47
CA ARG A 168 -0.66 -0.40 -7.66
C ARG A 168 -1.37 -1.67 -7.22
N ASN A 169 -1.90 -1.65 -6.00
CA ASN A 169 -2.98 -2.55 -5.60
C ASN A 169 -4.33 -1.81 -5.69
N LEU A 170 -5.42 -2.55 -5.50
CA LEU A 170 -6.77 -2.00 -5.54
C LEU A 170 -7.71 -2.80 -4.62
N GLY A 171 -8.60 -2.11 -3.93
CA GLY A 171 -9.67 -2.67 -3.12
C GLY A 171 -10.88 -1.73 -3.03
N LEU A 172 -11.98 -2.27 -2.51
CA LEU A 172 -13.16 -1.52 -2.11
C LEU A 172 -13.18 -1.38 -0.60
N THR A 173 -13.70 -0.26 -0.08
CA THR A 173 -13.92 -0.05 1.34
C THR A 173 -15.16 0.83 1.56
N ASP A 174 -15.81 0.66 2.71
CA ASP A 174 -16.98 1.41 3.19
C ASP A 174 -16.60 2.51 4.21
N SER A 175 -15.36 3.02 4.11
CA SER A 175 -14.84 4.16 4.88
C SER A 175 -13.80 4.94 4.04
N PRO A 176 -13.83 6.28 4.07
CA PRO A 176 -12.83 7.13 3.40
C PRO A 176 -11.49 7.20 4.15
N GLU A 177 -11.39 6.66 5.36
CA GLU A 177 -10.25 6.87 6.26
C GLU A 177 -8.96 6.20 5.74
N LEU A 178 -7.82 6.88 5.96
CA LEU A 178 -6.51 6.34 5.59
C LEU A 178 -6.04 5.23 6.54
N HIS A 179 -6.28 5.34 7.84
CA HIS A 179 -5.91 4.31 8.83
C HIS A 179 -7.06 3.32 9.05
N LEU A 180 -6.97 2.13 8.48
CA LEU A 180 -8.00 1.10 8.61
C LEU A 180 -7.44 -0.10 9.39
N ALA A 181 -7.38 0.02 10.72
CA ALA A 181 -6.85 -1.03 11.61
C ALA A 181 -7.53 -2.41 11.39
N PRO A 182 -6.84 -3.53 11.65
CA PRO A 182 -7.41 -4.88 11.50
C PRO A 182 -8.62 -5.14 12.41
N ASP A 183 -8.57 -4.57 13.61
CA ASP A 183 -9.55 -4.71 14.69
C ASP A 183 -10.63 -3.62 14.69
N ARG A 184 -10.67 -2.76 13.65
CA ARG A 184 -11.66 -1.68 13.52
C ARG A 184 -13.09 -2.23 13.62
N VAL A 185 -13.95 -1.51 14.33
CA VAL A 185 -15.40 -1.79 14.33
C VAL A 185 -15.92 -1.58 12.90
N ARG A 186 -16.42 -2.65 12.27
CA ARG A 186 -16.93 -2.62 10.89
C ARG A 186 -18.32 -2.00 10.83
N ASN A 187 -18.54 -1.07 9.89
CA ASN A 187 -19.83 -0.46 9.53
C ASN A 187 -20.72 -0.10 10.75
N THR A 188 -21.89 -0.72 10.99
CA THR A 188 -22.54 -1.88 10.34
C THR A 188 -23.73 -1.53 9.43
N GLY A 189 -24.01 -0.24 9.19
CA GLY A 189 -25.21 0.26 8.52
C GLY A 189 -25.39 -0.15 7.06
N VAL A 190 -26.59 0.10 6.53
CA VAL A 190 -26.95 -0.09 5.12
C VAL A 190 -26.33 1.03 4.27
N ILE A 191 -25.75 0.65 3.14
CA ILE A 191 -25.25 1.58 2.11
C ILE A 191 -26.46 2.08 1.30
N ASN A 192 -26.71 3.39 1.28
CA ASN A 192 -27.85 4.01 0.61
C ASN A 192 -27.45 4.73 -0.69
N ASP A 193 -26.29 5.37 -0.70
CA ASP A 193 -25.63 5.92 -1.90
C ASP A 193 -24.27 5.23 -2.10
N PRO A 194 -24.22 4.12 -2.84
CA PRO A 194 -22.96 3.42 -3.12
C PRO A 194 -21.92 4.29 -3.84
N GLY A 195 -22.33 5.36 -4.53
CA GLY A 195 -21.40 6.28 -5.19
C GLY A 195 -20.59 7.11 -4.21
N GLN A 196 -21.16 7.48 -3.07
CA GLN A 196 -20.54 8.32 -2.04
C GLN A 196 -20.11 7.56 -0.78
N GLU A 197 -20.69 6.39 -0.51
CA GLU A 197 -20.41 5.56 0.67
C GLU A 197 -19.44 4.38 0.40
N ILE A 198 -19.23 4.01 -0.87
CA ILE A 198 -18.17 3.06 -1.26
C ILE A 198 -17.01 3.83 -1.87
N TYR A 199 -15.80 3.44 -1.49
CA TYR A 199 -14.56 4.05 -1.94
C TYR A 199 -13.67 3.01 -2.63
N LEU A 200 -13.05 3.43 -3.73
CA LEU A 200 -11.85 2.80 -4.25
C LEU A 200 -10.68 3.17 -3.34
N ARG A 201 -9.89 2.18 -2.93
CA ARG A 201 -8.61 2.38 -2.28
C ARG A 201 -7.50 1.75 -3.11
N SER A 202 -6.46 2.51 -3.39
CA SER A 202 -5.25 2.03 -4.08
C SER A 202 -4.01 2.50 -3.35
N GLU A 203 -3.05 1.61 -3.23
CA GLU A 203 -1.72 1.93 -2.73
C GLU A 203 -0.74 1.97 -3.90
N ARG A 204 -0.07 3.12 -4.12
CA ARG A 204 1.13 3.19 -4.94
C ARG A 204 2.28 2.59 -4.14
N GLN A 205 2.62 1.37 -4.51
CA GLN A 205 3.59 0.52 -3.85
C GLN A 205 4.91 0.60 -4.60
N THR A 206 5.96 1.18 -4.00
CA THR A 206 7.30 1.25 -4.61
C THR A 206 8.28 0.35 -3.89
N LEU A 207 9.18 -0.29 -4.64
CA LEU A 207 10.33 -1.02 -4.11
C LEU A 207 11.60 -0.32 -4.59
N ARG A 208 12.60 -0.21 -3.71
CA ARG A 208 13.93 0.31 -4.04
C ARG A 208 15.00 -0.45 -3.25
N LYS A 209 15.95 -1.06 -3.94
CA LYS A 209 17.05 -1.83 -3.32
C LYS A 209 18.27 -0.94 -3.09
N ILE A 210 18.81 -0.98 -1.86
CA ILE A 210 19.94 -0.16 -1.40
C ILE A 210 20.78 -1.04 -0.47
N GLY A 211 21.99 -1.43 -0.91
CA GLY A 211 22.83 -2.39 -0.19
C GLY A 211 22.12 -3.74 0.06
N ALA A 212 22.08 -4.14 1.33
CA ALA A 212 21.42 -5.37 1.80
C ALA A 212 19.90 -5.22 1.98
N HIS A 213 19.38 -4.00 1.88
CA HIS A 213 17.98 -3.67 2.20
C HIS A 213 17.15 -3.43 0.93
N MET A 214 15.86 -3.74 1.05
CA MET A 214 14.82 -3.26 0.16
C MET A 214 13.94 -2.30 0.94
N LEU A 215 13.85 -1.04 0.52
CA LEU A 215 12.87 -0.10 1.03
C LEU A 215 11.59 -0.22 0.20
N PHE A 216 10.52 -0.60 0.88
CA PHE A 216 9.17 -0.67 0.37
C PHE A 216 8.38 0.55 0.87
N THR A 217 7.86 1.36 -0.04
CA THR A 217 7.04 2.53 0.32
C THR A 217 5.61 2.38 -0.19
N ILE A 218 4.64 2.84 0.60
CA ILE A 218 3.21 2.63 0.35
C ILE A 218 2.49 3.99 0.43
N HIS A 219 2.11 4.56 -0.71
CA HIS A 219 1.30 5.77 -0.76
C HIS A 219 -0.20 5.40 -0.90
N SER A 220 -1.00 5.59 0.15
CA SER A 220 -2.42 5.25 0.14
C SER A 220 -3.30 6.37 -0.43
N GLU A 221 -4.06 6.07 -1.48
CA GLU A 221 -5.04 6.97 -2.12
C GLU A 221 -6.44 6.37 -2.04
N VAL A 222 -7.44 7.24 -1.81
CA VAL A 222 -8.85 6.87 -1.60
C VAL A 222 -9.73 7.80 -2.41
N ALA A 223 -10.72 7.26 -3.12
CA ALA A 223 -11.67 8.02 -3.92
C ALA A 223 -13.08 7.44 -3.84
N PRO A 224 -14.16 8.25 -3.80
CA PRO A 224 -15.53 7.75 -3.91
C PRO A 224 -15.75 6.98 -5.22
N LEU A 225 -16.56 5.92 -5.18
CA LEU A 225 -16.93 5.13 -6.35
C LEU A 225 -17.56 6.00 -7.46
N ALA A 226 -18.24 7.09 -7.07
CA ALA A 226 -18.80 8.10 -7.96
C ALA A 226 -17.80 8.68 -8.98
N LEU A 227 -16.51 8.82 -8.62
CA LEU A 227 -15.52 9.33 -9.57
C LEU A 227 -15.32 8.39 -10.78
N THR A 228 -15.62 7.10 -10.66
CA THR A 228 -15.51 6.16 -11.79
C THR A 228 -16.50 6.46 -12.92
N ALA A 229 -17.56 7.24 -12.67
CA ALA A 229 -18.51 7.67 -13.71
C ALA A 229 -17.83 8.49 -14.82
N THR A 230 -16.77 9.25 -14.49
CA THR A 230 -16.00 10.04 -15.48
C THR A 230 -14.90 9.24 -16.18
N TYR A 231 -14.69 7.96 -15.82
CA TYR A 231 -13.64 7.10 -16.36
C TYR A 231 -14.22 5.78 -16.92
N PRO A 232 -14.79 5.78 -18.15
CA PRO A 232 -15.52 4.62 -18.68
C PRO A 232 -14.69 3.31 -18.75
N ALA A 233 -13.40 3.41 -19.05
CA ALA A 233 -12.50 2.25 -19.08
C ALA A 233 -12.26 1.66 -17.68
N LEU A 234 -12.04 2.51 -16.68
CA LEU A 234 -11.92 2.13 -15.26
C LEU A 234 -13.22 1.49 -14.77
N ARG A 235 -14.36 2.11 -15.03
CA ARG A 235 -15.70 1.61 -14.67
C ARG A 235 -15.95 0.20 -15.22
N LYS A 236 -15.64 -0.02 -16.50
CA LYS A 236 -15.76 -1.34 -17.14
C LYS A 236 -14.80 -2.35 -16.49
N GLY A 237 -13.53 -1.99 -16.32
CA GLY A 237 -12.53 -2.86 -15.68
C GLY A 237 -12.91 -3.28 -14.27
N LEU A 238 -13.35 -2.33 -13.43
CA LEU A 238 -13.87 -2.57 -12.08
C LEU A 238 -15.06 -3.53 -12.09
N THR A 239 -16.03 -3.31 -12.98
CA THR A 239 -17.23 -4.15 -13.07
C THR A 239 -16.88 -5.61 -13.37
N LEU A 240 -15.96 -5.84 -14.32
CA LEU A 240 -15.49 -7.19 -14.68
C LEU A 240 -14.68 -7.82 -13.52
N TRP A 241 -13.76 -7.05 -12.92
CA TRP A 241 -12.94 -7.50 -11.80
C TRP A 241 -13.75 -7.87 -10.55
N ILE A 242 -14.73 -7.06 -10.15
CA ILE A 242 -15.58 -7.33 -8.98
C ILE A 242 -16.52 -8.54 -9.25
N ARG A 243 -16.99 -8.69 -10.50
CA ARG A 243 -17.76 -9.88 -10.91
C ARG A 243 -16.92 -11.15 -10.82
N SER A 244 -15.64 -11.11 -11.20
CA SER A 244 -14.81 -12.31 -11.26
C SER A 244 -14.40 -12.90 -9.90
N TRP A 245 -14.55 -12.18 -8.79
CA TRP A 245 -14.15 -12.67 -7.46
C TRP A 245 -14.87 -13.98 -7.07
N ASP A 246 -14.07 -15.01 -6.81
CA ASP A 246 -14.50 -16.27 -6.19
C ASP A 246 -14.59 -16.18 -4.66
N GLU A 247 -15.00 -17.28 -4.01
CA GLU A 247 -15.15 -17.37 -2.55
C GLU A 247 -13.88 -16.96 -1.78
N LYS A 248 -12.70 -17.31 -2.29
CA LYS A 248 -11.42 -16.94 -1.66
C LYS A 248 -11.14 -15.45 -1.80
N MET A 249 -11.37 -14.88 -2.97
CA MET A 249 -11.26 -13.43 -3.18
C MET A 249 -12.26 -12.66 -2.32
N LEU A 250 -13.49 -13.15 -2.15
CA LEU A 250 -14.51 -12.57 -1.26
C LEU A 250 -14.10 -12.62 0.21
N ALA A 251 -13.51 -13.74 0.67
CA ALA A 251 -13.01 -13.85 2.04
C ALA A 251 -11.80 -12.96 2.32
N TYR A 252 -10.94 -12.74 1.31
CA TYR A 252 -9.74 -11.89 1.42
C TYR A 252 -10.03 -10.39 1.29
N LYS A 253 -10.95 -9.99 0.40
CA LYS A 253 -11.25 -8.56 0.17
C LYS A 253 -12.05 -7.98 1.34
N ASN A 254 -11.43 -7.04 2.05
CA ASN A 254 -12.05 -6.34 3.18
C ASN A 254 -13.39 -5.69 2.79
N SER A 255 -14.38 -5.74 3.70
CA SER A 255 -15.75 -5.26 3.47
C SER A 255 -16.44 -5.77 2.18
N ALA A 256 -15.98 -6.85 1.52
CA ALA A 256 -16.56 -7.33 0.26
C ALA A 256 -18.00 -7.84 0.42
N ASP A 257 -18.33 -8.38 1.59
CA ASP A 257 -19.68 -8.75 2.04
C ASP A 257 -20.67 -7.58 1.98
N ARG A 258 -20.19 -6.37 2.25
CA ARG A 258 -21.00 -5.14 2.27
C ARG A 258 -20.92 -4.36 0.95
N THR A 259 -19.74 -4.27 0.36
CA THR A 259 -19.46 -3.37 -0.78
C THR A 259 -19.73 -4.00 -2.14
N ARG A 260 -19.62 -5.33 -2.32
CA ARG A 260 -19.62 -5.95 -3.65
C ARG A 260 -20.92 -5.75 -4.42
N LEU A 261 -22.06 -6.12 -3.83
CA LEU A 261 -23.35 -6.06 -4.54
C LEU A 261 -23.77 -4.60 -4.81
N PRO A 262 -23.77 -3.68 -3.83
CA PRO A 262 -24.17 -2.29 -4.09
C PRO A 262 -23.22 -1.57 -5.06
N ALA A 263 -21.91 -1.89 -5.06
CA ALA A 263 -20.99 -1.37 -6.07
C ALA A 263 -21.33 -1.86 -7.48
N LEU A 264 -21.63 -3.16 -7.66
CA LEU A 264 -22.01 -3.71 -8.96
C LEU A 264 -23.34 -3.15 -9.50
N GLU A 265 -24.32 -2.96 -8.62
CA GLU A 265 -25.61 -2.35 -8.95
C GLU A 265 -25.43 -0.88 -9.37
N TRP A 266 -24.66 -0.11 -8.59
CA TRP A 266 -24.37 1.28 -8.89
C TRP A 266 -23.57 1.44 -10.19
N LEU A 267 -22.53 0.62 -10.42
CA LEU A 267 -21.70 0.65 -11.63
C LEU A 267 -22.51 0.38 -12.89
N ALA A 268 -23.45 -0.58 -12.83
CA ALA A 268 -24.36 -0.89 -13.93
C ALA A 268 -25.38 0.23 -14.19
N ALA A 269 -25.80 0.96 -13.15
CA ALA A 269 -26.71 2.10 -13.28
C ALA A 269 -26.07 3.37 -13.90
N GLN A 270 -24.74 3.37 -14.13
CA GLN A 270 -24.05 4.48 -14.81
C GLN A 270 -23.87 4.24 -16.33
N GLU A 271 -24.30 3.11 -16.87
CA GLU A 271 -24.07 2.73 -18.29
C GLU A 271 -24.80 3.62 -19.31
#